data_AF-A0A661WCL4-F1
#
_entry.id   AF-A0A661WCL4-F1
#
_cell.length_a   1.000
_cell.length_b   1.000
_cell.length_c   1.000
_cell.angle_alpha   90.00
_cell.angle_beta   90.00
_cell.angle_gamma   90.00
#
_symmetry.space_group_name_H-M   'P 1'
#
loop_
_entity.id
_entity.type
_entity.pdbx_description
1 polymer ?
#
loop_
_entity_poly.entity_id
_entity_poly.type
_entity_poly.pdbx_seq_one_letter_code
_entity_poly.pdbx_strand_id
1 'polypeptide(L)'
;MAEAKPDQMDYYQQEDLLKPDYQPPKTGWMDTPVDFRPGSWIYPGKPKHLEYLGLPNPREWAVTDEDWKLPENWKEIILDGIRERLDKYRTFKIFMDVCVRCG
;
A
#
# COMPACT_ATOMS: atom_id res chain seq x y z
N MET A 1 22.63 23.50 11.80
CA MET A 1 23.06 22.47 10.83
C MET A 1 21.79 21.84 10.28
N ALA A 2 21.71 21.54 8.98
CA ALA A 2 20.52 20.90 8.44
C ALA A 2 20.34 19.52 9.10
N GLU A 3 19.10 19.18 9.47
CA GLU A 3 18.79 17.86 10.01
C GLU A 3 19.09 16.78 8.94
N ALA A 4 19.69 15.66 9.37
CA ALA A 4 19.95 14.54 8.47
C ALA A 4 18.63 13.99 7.95
N LYS A 5 18.60 13.50 6.70
CA LYS A 5 17.40 12.95 6.07
C LYS A 5 17.41 11.41 6.08
N PRO A 6 16.25 10.73 6.03
CA PRO A 6 16.17 9.27 6.06
C PRO A 6 16.96 8.50 4.99
N ASP A 7 17.36 9.16 3.90
CA ASP A 7 18.21 8.61 2.83
C ASP A 7 19.73 8.68 3.15
N GLN A 8 20.11 9.33 4.25
CA GLN A 8 21.51 9.52 4.66
C GLN A 8 21.87 8.57 5.80
N MET A 9 23.11 8.07 5.82
CA MET A 9 23.57 7.17 6.89
C MET A 9 23.58 7.86 8.26
N ASP A 10 23.94 9.15 8.31
CA ASP A 10 24.00 9.94 9.55
C ASP A 10 22.63 10.11 10.23
N TYR A 11 21.53 9.82 9.52
CA TYR A 11 20.19 9.79 10.10
C TYR A 11 19.97 8.61 11.05
N TYR A 12 20.65 7.49 10.81
CA TYR A 12 20.46 6.25 11.56
C TYR A 12 21.52 6.12 12.66
N GLN A 13 21.17 6.54 13.88
CA GLN A 13 22.04 6.39 15.04
C GLN A 13 21.97 4.97 15.59
N GLN A 14 23.13 4.31 15.71
CA GLN A 14 23.22 2.92 16.17
C GLN A 14 22.58 2.72 17.55
N GLU A 15 22.77 3.68 18.46
CA GLU A 15 22.25 3.62 19.83
C GLU A 15 20.72 3.59 19.91
N ASP A 16 20.04 4.24 18.95
CA ASP A 16 18.58 4.27 18.85
C ASP A 16 18.05 2.99 18.20
N LEU A 17 18.71 2.51 17.14
CA LEU A 17 18.34 1.26 16.45
C LEU A 17 18.41 0.03 17.36
N LEU A 18 19.28 0.04 18.37
CA LEU A 18 19.42 -1.03 19.35
C LEU A 18 18.34 -1.03 20.44
N LYS A 19 17.44 -0.04 20.47
CA LYS A 19 16.37 0.11 21.46
C LYS A 19 14.98 0.07 20.79
N PRO A 20 14.59 -1.05 20.17
CA PRO A 20 13.27 -1.17 19.57
C PRO A 20 12.16 -1.06 20.65
N ASP A 21 11.09 -0.33 20.32
CA ASP A 21 9.86 -0.36 21.11
C ASP A 21 9.06 -1.61 20.74
N TYR A 22 8.76 -2.43 21.75
CA TYR A 22 7.97 -3.65 21.59
C TYR A 22 6.49 -3.44 21.93
N GLN A 23 6.09 -2.24 22.34
CA GLN A 23 4.70 -1.94 22.64
C GLN A 23 3.92 -1.74 21.34
N PRO A 24 2.78 -2.43 21.18
CA PRO A 24 1.90 -2.14 20.05
C PRO A 24 1.32 -0.72 20.17
N PRO A 25 0.91 -0.10 19.05
CA PRO A 25 0.18 1.15 19.06
C PRO A 25 -1.02 1.10 20.01
N LYS A 26 -1.28 2.21 20.71
CA LYS A 26 -2.46 2.34 21.59
C LYS A 26 -3.76 2.45 20.82
N THR A 27 -3.67 2.80 19.55
CA THR A 27 -4.78 2.99 18.60
C THR A 27 -5.09 1.70 17.86
N GLY A 28 -6.33 1.57 17.37
CA GLY A 28 -6.68 0.49 16.44
C GLY A 28 -5.86 0.59 15.15
N TRP A 29 -5.74 -0.53 14.42
CA TRP A 29 -4.94 -0.58 13.19
C TRP A 29 -5.40 0.42 12.11
N MET A 30 -6.69 0.77 12.06
CA MET A 30 -7.24 1.77 11.13
C MET A 30 -6.90 3.21 11.52
N ASP A 31 -6.69 3.47 12.81
CA ASP A 31 -6.46 4.82 13.35
C ASP A 31 -4.96 5.10 13.57
N THR A 32 -4.13 4.06 13.49
CA THR A 32 -2.68 4.19 13.65
C THR A 32 -2.09 4.78 12.37
N PRO A 33 -1.47 5.97 12.43
CA PRO A 33 -0.93 6.61 11.23
C PRO A 33 0.26 5.82 10.69
N VAL A 34 0.30 5.67 9.37
CA VAL A 34 1.44 5.06 8.66
C VAL A 34 2.54 6.10 8.45
N ASP A 35 3.80 5.70 8.61
CA ASP A 35 4.96 6.52 8.24
C ASP A 35 5.06 6.67 6.72
N PHE A 36 4.44 7.73 6.21
CA PHE A 36 4.38 8.04 4.79
C PHE A 36 5.54 8.95 4.37
N ARG A 37 6.77 8.44 4.55
CA ARG A 37 8.02 9.06 4.08
C ARG A 37 8.47 8.58 2.69
N PRO A 38 9.09 9.43 1.84
CA PRO A 38 9.60 9.02 0.54
C PRO A 38 10.48 7.76 0.62
N GLY A 39 10.22 6.78 -0.25
CA GLY A 39 10.90 5.49 -0.23
C GLY A 39 10.25 4.42 0.67
N SER A 40 9.18 4.73 1.43
CA SER A 40 8.44 3.74 2.22
C SER A 40 7.28 3.06 1.48
N TRP A 41 7.00 3.44 0.22
CA TRP A 41 5.93 2.87 -0.61
C TRP A 41 6.41 2.42 -1.99
N ILE A 42 5.60 1.61 -2.65
CA ILE A 42 5.83 1.16 -4.02
C ILE A 42 5.39 2.26 -4.98
N TYR A 43 6.30 2.74 -5.82
CA TYR A 43 6.01 3.76 -6.82
C TYR A 43 5.26 3.16 -8.02
N PRO A 44 4.28 3.88 -8.58
CA PRO A 44 3.57 3.42 -9.76
C PRO A 44 4.48 3.35 -10.98
N GLY A 45 4.22 2.38 -11.85
CA GLY A 45 4.92 2.28 -13.13
C GLY A 45 4.61 3.47 -14.04
N LYS A 46 5.62 3.97 -14.78
CA LYS A 46 5.42 5.10 -15.69
C LYS A 46 4.48 4.71 -16.83
N PRO A 47 3.50 5.56 -17.22
CA PRO A 47 2.49 5.25 -18.23
C PRO A 47 3.07 4.68 -19.53
N LYS A 48 4.14 5.30 -20.03
CA LYS A 48 4.87 4.86 -21.24
C LYS A 48 5.30 3.40 -21.22
N HIS A 49 5.64 2.86 -20.04
CA HIS A 49 6.06 1.46 -19.91
C HIS A 49 4.87 0.52 -19.87
N LEU A 50 3.75 0.95 -19.27
CA LEU A 50 2.51 0.20 -19.26
C LEU A 50 1.94 0.11 -20.68
N GLU A 51 1.93 1.22 -21.42
CA GLU A 51 1.51 1.27 -22.83
C GLU A 51 2.39 0.38 -23.70
N TYR A 52 3.71 0.48 -23.56
CA TYR A 52 4.65 -0.35 -24.31
C TYR A 52 4.44 -1.85 -24.07
N LEU A 53 4.11 -2.25 -22.84
CA LEU A 53 3.85 -3.64 -22.46
C LEU A 53 2.39 -4.08 -22.69
N GLY A 54 1.51 -3.19 -23.15
CA GLY A 54 0.08 -3.46 -23.29
C GLY A 54 -0.63 -3.76 -21.95
N LEU A 55 -0.11 -3.23 -20.85
CA LEU A 55 -0.71 -3.38 -19.52
C LEU A 55 -1.93 -2.45 -19.35
N PRO A 56 -2.94 -2.86 -18.56
CA PRO A 56 -4.16 -2.08 -18.39
C PRO A 56 -3.94 -0.80 -17.57
N ASN A 57 -4.84 0.17 -17.75
CA ASN A 57 -4.91 1.44 -17.01
C ASN A 57 -3.61 2.27 -16.97
N PRO A 58 -2.93 2.52 -18.11
CA PRO A 58 -1.79 3.44 -18.16
C PRO A 58 -2.26 4.86 -17.83
N ARG A 59 -1.77 5.43 -16.72
CA ARG A 59 -2.11 6.79 -16.29
C ARG A 59 -1.04 7.37 -15.39
N GLU A 60 -0.94 8.69 -15.38
CA GLU A 60 0.00 9.42 -14.51
C GLU A 60 -0.66 9.74 -13.17
N TRP A 61 -0.11 9.16 -12.11
CA TRP A 61 -0.55 9.33 -10.72
C TRP A 61 0.62 9.00 -9.77
N ALA A 62 0.55 9.45 -8.52
CA ALA A 62 1.45 9.07 -7.44
C ALA A 62 0.66 8.67 -6.18
N VAL A 63 1.26 7.86 -5.30
CA VAL A 63 0.63 7.40 -4.05
C VAL A 63 0.35 8.58 -3.09
N THR A 64 1.12 9.67 -3.23
CA THR A 64 0.96 10.92 -2.48
C THR A 64 -0.16 11.82 -3.00
N ASP A 65 -0.72 11.52 -4.18
CA ASP A 65 -1.76 12.35 -4.78
C ASP A 65 -3.11 12.04 -4.10
N GLU A 66 -3.92 13.08 -3.88
CA GLU A 66 -5.28 12.92 -3.37
C GLU A 66 -6.20 12.21 -4.38
N ASP A 67 -5.96 12.43 -5.67
CA ASP A 67 -6.70 11.80 -6.77
C ASP A 67 -5.80 10.87 -7.57
N TRP A 68 -6.10 9.57 -7.53
CA TRP A 68 -5.39 8.54 -8.28
C TRP A 68 -5.90 8.37 -9.71
N LYS A 69 -6.84 9.21 -10.16
CA LYS A 69 -7.44 9.19 -11.50
C LYS A 69 -8.03 7.82 -11.84
N LEU A 70 -8.71 7.23 -10.87
CA LEU A 70 -9.41 5.96 -11.08
C LEU A 70 -10.68 6.20 -11.90
N PRO A 71 -11.15 5.22 -12.68
CA PRO A 71 -12.47 5.30 -13.33
C PRO A 71 -13.56 5.56 -12.28
N GLU A 72 -14.60 6.33 -12.60
CA GLU A 72 -15.66 6.67 -11.63
C GLU A 72 -16.29 5.42 -10.96
N ASN A 73 -16.38 4.32 -11.71
CA ASN A 73 -16.92 3.04 -11.27
C ASN A 73 -15.86 2.03 -10.77
N TRP A 74 -14.68 2.50 -10.36
CA TRP A 74 -13.57 1.63 -9.94
C TRP A 74 -13.97 0.68 -8.81
N LYS A 75 -14.82 1.14 -7.90
CA LYS A 75 -15.27 0.36 -6.75
C LYS A 75 -16.15 -0.80 -7.18
N GLU A 76 -17.08 -0.55 -8.09
CA GLU A 76 -17.96 -1.55 -8.68
C GLU A 76 -17.13 -2.61 -9.42
N ILE A 77 -16.17 -2.19 -10.26
CA ILE A 77 -15.29 -3.12 -11.01
C ILE A 77 -14.59 -4.09 -10.04
N ILE A 78 -14.06 -3.59 -8.93
CA ILE A 78 -13.37 -4.42 -7.93
C ILE A 78 -14.34 -5.35 -7.22
N LEU A 79 -15.48 -4.85 -6.76
CA LEU A 79 -16.47 -5.64 -6.02
C LEU A 79 -17.06 -6.76 -6.88
N ASP A 80 -17.38 -6.46 -8.14
CA ASP A 80 -17.91 -7.44 -9.08
C ASP A 80 -16.86 -8.50 -9.43
N GLY A 81 -15.61 -8.08 -9.65
CA GLY A 81 -14.49 -8.99 -9.89
C GLY A 81 -14.22 -9.92 -8.70
N ILE A 82 -14.31 -9.42 -7.46
CA ILE A 82 -14.19 -10.25 -6.26
C ILE A 82 -15.36 -11.23 -6.17
N ARG A 83 -16.60 -10.78 -6.39
CA ARG A 83 -17.80 -11.64 -6.34
C ARG A 83 -17.70 -12.80 -7.33
N GLU A 84 -17.33 -12.52 -8.58
CA GLU A 84 -17.14 -13.54 -9.62
C GLU A 84 -16.11 -14.60 -9.20
N ARG A 85 -14.99 -14.17 -8.61
CA ARG A 85 -13.92 -15.07 -8.16
C ARG A 85 -14.33 -15.89 -6.93
N LEU A 86 -15.14 -15.33 -6.02
CA LEU A 86 -15.69 -16.05 -4.88
C LEU A 86 -16.67 -17.16 -5.32
N ASP A 87 -17.49 -16.88 -6.32
CA ASP A 87 -18.44 -17.86 -6.86
C ASP A 87 -17.72 -18.97 -7.64
N LYS A 88 -16.64 -18.63 -8.36
CA LYS A 88 -15.88 -19.57 -9.18
C LYS A 88 -14.92 -20.44 -8.38
N TYR A 89 -14.29 -19.92 -7.33
CA TYR A 89 -13.18 -20.58 -6.63
C TYR A 89 -13.46 -20.81 -5.14
N ARG A 90 -13.77 -22.06 -4.79
CA ARG A 90 -13.96 -22.49 -3.39
C ARG A 90 -12.74 -22.19 -2.50
N THR A 91 -11.53 -22.30 -3.04
CA THR A 91 -10.29 -21.98 -2.29
C THR A 91 -10.24 -20.51 -1.89
N PHE A 92 -10.60 -19.60 -2.80
CA PHE A 92 -10.66 -18.17 -2.51
C PHE A 92 -11.79 -17.86 -1.51
N LYS A 93 -12.95 -18.48 -1.67
CA LYS A 93 -14.06 -18.34 -0.73
C LYS A 93 -13.68 -18.77 0.68
N ILE A 94 -13.09 -19.95 0.85
CA ILE A 94 -12.62 -20.44 2.15
C ILE A 94 -11.55 -19.52 2.70
N PHE A 95 -10.58 -19.09 1.89
CA PHE A 95 -9.55 -18.16 2.33
C PHE A 95 -10.17 -16.89 2.92
N MET A 96 -11.15 -16.28 2.24
CA MET A 96 -11.82 -15.07 2.73
C MET A 96 -12.71 -15.33 3.96
N ASP A 97 -13.37 -16.49 4.05
CA ASP A 97 -14.22 -16.88 5.18
C ASP A 97 -13.43 -17.21 6.45
N VAL A 98 -12.27 -17.88 6.30
CA VAL A 98 -11.43 -18.32 7.41
C VAL A 98 -10.28 -17.38 7.73
N CYS A 99 -10.04 -16.35 6.91
CA CYS A 99 -9.04 -15.33 7.19
C CYS A 99 -9.46 -14.64 8.48
N VAL A 100 -8.83 -15.07 9.57
CA VAL A 100 -8.94 -14.45 10.88
C VAL A 100 -8.54 -13.01 10.65
N ARG A 101 -9.49 -12.08 10.81
CA ARG A 101 -9.23 -10.65 10.80
C ARG A 101 -8.31 -10.34 11.97
N CYS A 102 -7.02 -10.61 11.82
CA CYS A 102 -5.97 -10.11 12.69
C CYS A 102 -5.72 -8.64 12.32
N GLY A 103 -6.78 -7.84 12.48
CA GLY A 103 -6.62 -6.43 12.78
C GLY A 103 -5.99 -6.28 14.15
#